data_AF-A0A520G8N0-F1
#
_entry.id   AF-A0A520G8N0-F1
#
_cell.length_a   1.000
_cell.length_b   1.000
_cell.length_c   1.000
_cell.angle_alpha   90.00
_cell.angle_beta   90.00
_cell.angle_gamma   90.00
#
_symmetry.space_group_name_H-M   'P 1'
#
loop_
_entity.id
_entity.type
_entity.pdbx_description
1 polymer ?
#
loop_
_entity_poly.entity_id
_entity_poly.type
_entity_poly.pdbx_seq_one_letter_code
_entity_poly.pdbx_strand_id
1 'polypeptide(L)'
;MSNEFILGNPNLDVRKTNRAIDELMKVTTNPRHRFMLEAYYRHRFLEIAGRYEEIFSPDMTAENPVYHVEVAGNHATLAGTESVKGFYAIWAQTNQSIFYVEDEQVAVADNFIASVSTMYQQTYGKTLIANGIQVDDENAYYLVKVPGMQMFWPYDDQCRLVGEDVWEPNPAARTVTKLAASDVLTSEESGKRLAPFIKPLGSFDQAMRLAA
;
A
#
# COMPACT_ATOMS: atom_id res chain seq x y z
N MET A 1 14.57 -24.79 11.06
CA MET A 1 15.21 -23.67 10.35
C MET A 1 14.08 -22.85 9.77
N SER A 2 13.84 -21.66 10.31
CA SER A 2 12.82 -20.75 9.79
C SER A 2 13.18 -20.38 8.36
N ASN A 3 12.22 -20.47 7.45
CA ASN A 3 12.36 -19.90 6.12
C ASN A 3 12.62 -18.40 6.31
N GLU A 4 13.84 -17.92 6.04
CA GLU A 4 14.17 -16.49 6.25
C GLU A 4 13.31 -15.57 5.35
N PHE A 5 12.71 -16.12 4.29
CA PHE A 5 11.88 -15.41 3.33
C PHE A 5 10.63 -16.20 2.95
N ILE A 6 9.50 -15.50 2.83
CA ILE A 6 8.23 -16.07 2.33
C ILE A 6 8.49 -16.60 0.91
N LEU A 7 8.14 -17.87 0.67
CA LEU A 7 8.36 -18.55 -0.62
C LEU A 7 9.80 -18.47 -1.16
N GLY A 8 10.80 -18.27 -0.30
CA GLY A 8 12.20 -18.07 -0.70
C GLY A 8 12.49 -16.77 -1.45
N ASN A 9 11.54 -15.82 -1.50
CA ASN A 9 11.71 -14.56 -2.21
C ASN A 9 12.15 -13.42 -1.26
N PRO A 10 13.37 -12.87 -1.40
CA PRO A 10 13.89 -11.83 -0.52
C PRO A 10 13.17 -10.47 -0.64
N ASN A 11 12.34 -10.26 -1.66
CA ASN A 11 11.48 -9.08 -1.81
C ASN A 11 10.23 -9.15 -0.93
N LEU A 12 9.86 -10.35 -0.44
CA LEU A 12 8.72 -10.55 0.46
C LEU A 12 9.09 -10.25 1.91
N ASP A 13 9.49 -9.01 2.15
CA ASP A 13 9.78 -8.43 3.46
C ASP A 13 9.17 -7.02 3.51
N VAL A 14 8.18 -6.82 4.39
CA VAL A 14 7.43 -5.56 4.50
C VAL A 14 8.34 -4.34 4.73
N ARG A 15 9.52 -4.53 5.32
CA ARG A 15 10.51 -3.45 5.55
C ARG A 15 11.14 -2.93 4.25
N LYS A 16 11.03 -3.69 3.17
CA LYS A 16 11.59 -3.38 1.85
C LYS A 16 10.56 -2.78 0.89
N THR A 17 9.28 -2.76 1.27
CA THR A 17 8.18 -2.32 0.40
C THR A 17 8.38 -0.91 -0.16
N ASN A 18 9.01 0.00 0.60
CA ASN A 18 9.22 1.38 0.16
C ASN A 18 10.57 1.66 -0.52
N ARG A 19 11.35 0.64 -0.90
CA ARG A 19 12.70 0.83 -1.48
C ARG A 19 12.72 1.76 -2.70
N ALA A 20 11.76 1.65 -3.62
CA ALA A 20 11.70 2.52 -4.79
C ALA A 20 11.47 3.99 -4.41
N ILE A 21 10.69 4.23 -3.35
CA ILE A 21 10.47 5.57 -2.79
C ILE A 21 11.76 6.09 -2.16
N ASP A 22 12.50 5.25 -1.41
CA ASP A 22 13.81 5.63 -0.84
C ASP A 22 14.80 6.08 -1.93
N GLU A 23 14.90 5.33 -3.04
CA GLU A 23 15.78 5.68 -4.15
C GLU A 23 15.35 6.99 -4.84
N LEU A 24 14.05 7.17 -5.09
CA LEU A 24 13.53 8.40 -5.68
C LEU A 24 13.78 9.61 -4.76
N MET A 25 13.54 9.47 -3.46
CA MET A 25 13.79 10.53 -2.48
C MET A 25 15.24 10.99 -2.42
N LYS A 26 16.23 10.19 -2.82
CA LYS A 26 17.65 10.61 -2.87
C LYS A 26 17.92 11.64 -3.96
N VAL A 27 17.16 11.61 -5.06
CA VAL A 27 17.38 12.47 -6.24
C VAL A 27 16.34 13.58 -6.38
N THR A 28 15.21 13.49 -5.67
CA THR A 28 14.18 14.53 -5.66
C THR A 28 14.65 15.77 -4.89
N THR A 29 14.78 16.89 -5.59
CA THR A 29 15.15 18.20 -5.02
C THR A 29 13.96 19.13 -4.82
N ASN A 30 12.87 18.96 -5.58
CA ASN A 30 11.67 19.77 -5.44
C ASN A 30 11.05 19.52 -4.04
N PRO A 31 10.90 20.55 -3.18
CA PRO A 31 10.40 20.43 -1.82
C PRO A 31 9.00 19.80 -1.74
N ARG A 32 8.12 20.14 -2.70
CA ARG A 32 6.75 19.65 -2.77
C ARG A 32 6.74 18.17 -3.06
N HIS A 33 7.51 17.76 -4.07
CA HIS A 33 7.65 16.35 -4.44
C HIS A 33 8.26 15.54 -3.30
N ARG A 34 9.28 16.07 -2.60
CA ARG A 34 9.85 15.42 -1.41
C ARG A 34 8.80 15.21 -0.32
N PHE A 35 8.00 16.25 -0.02
CA PHE A 35 6.94 16.16 0.98
C PHE A 35 5.87 15.12 0.60
N MET A 36 5.45 15.11 -0.67
CA MET A 36 4.51 14.08 -1.17
C MET A 36 5.08 12.67 -1.04
N LEU A 37 6.37 12.47 -1.34
CA LEU A 37 7.02 11.16 -1.19
C LEU A 37 7.14 10.73 0.28
N GLU A 38 7.38 11.66 1.20
CA GLU A 38 7.38 11.38 2.65
C GLU A 38 5.99 10.99 3.15
N ALA A 39 4.95 11.70 2.71
CA ALA A 39 3.55 11.37 3.00
C ALA A 39 3.17 9.99 2.44
N TYR A 40 3.53 9.71 1.18
CA TYR A 40 3.31 8.42 0.52
C TYR A 40 4.04 7.26 1.21
N TYR A 41 5.32 7.48 1.56
CA TYR A 41 6.12 6.52 2.32
C TYR A 41 5.45 6.17 3.65
N ARG A 42 5.05 7.20 4.41
CA ARG A 42 4.38 7.05 5.70
C ARG A 42 3.06 6.31 5.55
N HIS A 43 2.24 6.67 4.55
CA HIS A 43 0.95 6.04 4.26
C HIS A 43 1.08 4.53 4.10
N ARG A 44 1.94 4.07 3.17
CA ARG A 44 2.11 2.63 2.89
C ARG A 44 2.50 1.86 4.14
N PHE A 45 3.42 2.39 4.95
CA PHE A 45 3.81 1.70 6.18
C PHE A 45 2.76 1.76 7.29
N LEU A 46 1.94 2.81 7.38
CA LEU A 46 0.80 2.85 8.30
C LEU A 46 -0.24 1.81 7.92
N GLU A 47 -0.56 1.68 6.63
CA GLU A 47 -1.46 0.67 6.10
C GLU A 47 -0.98 -0.74 6.46
N ILE A 48 0.26 -1.08 6.08
CA ILE A 48 0.84 -2.41 6.30
C ILE A 48 1.00 -2.71 7.80
N ALA A 49 1.19 -1.68 8.64
CA ALA A 49 1.24 -1.81 10.10
C ALA A 49 -0.14 -1.93 10.77
N GLY A 50 -1.24 -1.84 10.02
CA GLY A 50 -2.60 -1.79 10.57
C GLY A 50 -2.90 -0.50 11.34
N ARG A 51 -2.04 0.52 11.26
CA ARG A 51 -2.19 1.84 11.90
C ARG A 51 -2.95 2.81 10.99
N TYR A 52 -3.98 2.30 10.32
CA TYR A 52 -4.69 3.02 9.26
C TYR A 52 -5.38 4.30 9.76
N GLU A 53 -5.72 4.40 11.05
CA GLU A 53 -6.35 5.62 11.57
C GLU A 53 -5.46 6.86 11.42
N GLU A 54 -4.13 6.68 11.48
CA GLU A 54 -3.17 7.77 11.30
C GLU A 54 -3.05 8.23 9.85
N ILE A 55 -3.49 7.43 8.88
CA ILE A 55 -3.55 7.84 7.46
C ILE A 55 -4.55 9.00 7.30
N PHE A 56 -5.62 8.99 8.08
CA PHE A 56 -6.70 9.97 8.04
C PHE A 56 -6.42 11.19 8.92
N SER A 57 -5.17 11.41 9.33
CA SER A 57 -4.82 12.67 9.99
C SER A 57 -5.06 13.85 9.01
N PRO A 58 -5.49 15.03 9.50
CA PRO A 58 -5.86 16.16 8.63
C PRO A 58 -4.72 16.70 7.75
N ASP A 59 -3.47 16.36 8.07
CA ASP A 59 -2.24 16.70 7.36
C ASP A 59 -1.82 15.63 6.33
N MET A 60 -2.47 14.47 6.29
CA MET A 60 -2.14 13.37 5.37
C MET A 60 -3.22 13.10 4.32
N THR A 61 -4.50 13.11 4.70
CA THR A 61 -5.61 12.78 3.79
C THR A 61 -6.60 13.95 3.76
N ALA A 62 -7.04 14.31 2.55
CA ALA A 62 -8.03 15.36 2.33
C ALA A 62 -9.42 14.92 2.80
N GLU A 63 -10.33 15.89 2.93
CA GLU A 63 -11.73 15.58 3.22
C GLU A 63 -12.37 14.84 2.04
N ASN A 64 -13.19 13.84 2.34
CA ASN A 64 -13.94 13.05 1.35
C ASN A 64 -13.09 12.39 0.25
N PRO A 65 -12.10 11.56 0.60
CA PRO A 65 -11.28 10.88 -0.39
C PRO A 65 -12.12 9.92 -1.25
N VAL A 66 -11.71 9.70 -2.50
CA VAL A 66 -12.37 8.77 -3.43
C VAL A 66 -11.38 7.79 -4.00
N TYR A 67 -11.62 6.50 -3.79
CA TYR A 67 -10.73 5.42 -4.25
C TYR A 67 -11.45 4.58 -5.30
N HIS A 68 -10.73 4.20 -6.36
CA HIS A 68 -11.17 3.26 -7.38
C HIS A 68 -10.23 2.04 -7.37
N VAL A 69 -10.79 0.87 -7.12
CA VAL A 69 -10.03 -0.38 -7.01
C VAL A 69 -10.53 -1.37 -8.04
N GLU A 70 -9.65 -1.68 -8.99
CA GLU A 70 -9.87 -2.57 -10.13
C GLU A 70 -8.76 -3.63 -10.13
N VAL A 71 -8.77 -4.52 -9.13
CA VAL A 71 -7.68 -5.46 -8.86
C VAL A 71 -8.19 -6.78 -8.32
N ALA A 72 -7.59 -7.91 -8.71
CA ALA A 72 -7.88 -9.21 -8.12
C ALA A 72 -9.38 -9.58 -8.16
N GLY A 73 -10.09 -9.17 -9.22
CA GLY A 73 -11.54 -9.37 -9.37
C GLY A 73 -12.41 -8.46 -8.50
N ASN A 74 -11.82 -7.56 -7.72
CA ASN A 74 -12.52 -6.51 -7.01
C ASN A 74 -12.77 -5.32 -7.96
N HIS A 75 -14.00 -4.83 -7.94
CA HIS A 75 -14.48 -3.68 -8.71
C HIS A 75 -15.20 -2.76 -7.74
N ALA A 76 -14.49 -1.78 -7.17
CA ALA A 76 -15.01 -0.95 -6.08
C ALA A 76 -14.73 0.54 -6.29
N THR A 77 -15.72 1.35 -5.93
CA THR A 77 -15.56 2.79 -5.70
C THR A 77 -15.89 3.08 -4.24
N LEU A 78 -14.91 3.59 -3.49
CA LEU A 78 -15.06 3.96 -2.09
C LEU A 78 -15.06 5.49 -2.03
N ALA A 79 -16.15 6.09 -1.56
CA ALA A 79 -16.29 7.54 -1.52
C ALA A 79 -16.52 8.02 -0.09
N GLY A 80 -15.73 9.00 0.33
CA GLY A 80 -15.84 9.59 1.65
C GLY A 80 -15.00 8.88 2.71
N THR A 81 -14.63 9.63 3.75
CA THR A 81 -13.72 9.17 4.81
C THR A 81 -14.21 7.90 5.49
N GLU A 82 -15.51 7.77 5.76
CA GLU A 82 -16.06 6.58 6.43
C GLU A 82 -15.91 5.32 5.58
N SER A 83 -16.18 5.40 4.28
CA SER A 83 -16.08 4.25 3.36
C SER A 83 -14.64 3.78 3.23
N VAL A 84 -13.70 4.70 2.99
CA VAL A 84 -12.29 4.39 2.83
C VAL A 84 -11.69 3.90 4.16
N LYS A 85 -12.00 4.54 5.29
CA LYS A 85 -11.52 4.10 6.61
C LYS A 85 -12.07 2.73 7.00
N GLY A 86 -13.33 2.45 6.67
CA GLY A 86 -13.95 1.14 6.90
C GLY A 86 -13.26 0.02 6.10
N PHE A 87 -12.86 0.30 4.86
CA PHE A 87 -12.10 -0.63 4.03
C PHE A 87 -10.74 -0.98 4.66
N TYR A 88 -9.97 0.04 5.05
CA TYR A 88 -8.70 -0.18 5.77
C TYR A 88 -8.89 -0.93 7.10
N ALA A 89 -9.97 -0.66 7.84
CA ALA A 89 -10.28 -1.36 9.06
C ALA A 89 -10.49 -2.87 8.83
N ILE A 90 -11.25 -3.24 7.80
CA ILE A 90 -11.46 -4.63 7.41
C ILE A 90 -10.12 -5.29 7.06
N TRP A 91 -9.29 -4.63 6.26
CA TRP A 91 -7.98 -5.16 5.88
C TRP A 91 -7.06 -5.36 7.09
N ALA A 92 -6.99 -4.39 8.00
CA ALA A 92 -6.19 -4.52 9.21
C ALA A 92 -6.69 -5.68 10.10
N GLN A 93 -8.00 -5.80 10.30
CA GLN A 93 -8.62 -6.86 11.12
C GLN A 93 -8.46 -8.26 10.52
N THR A 94 -8.39 -8.35 9.20
CA THR A 94 -8.27 -9.62 8.46
C THR A 94 -6.84 -9.92 8.01
N ASN A 95 -5.85 -9.13 8.43
CA ASN A 95 -4.45 -9.22 8.00
C ASN A 95 -4.26 -9.13 6.47
N GLN A 96 -5.17 -8.47 5.77
CA GLN A 96 -5.13 -8.26 4.32
C GLN A 96 -4.48 -6.91 3.94
N SER A 97 -4.06 -6.12 4.93
CA SER A 97 -3.20 -4.94 4.72
C SER A 97 -1.74 -5.30 4.43
N ILE A 98 -1.38 -6.59 4.52
CA ILE A 98 -0.02 -7.05 4.25
C ILE A 98 0.20 -7.16 2.74
N PHE A 99 1.07 -6.29 2.23
CA PHE A 99 1.54 -6.36 0.86
C PHE A 99 3.03 -6.07 0.72
N TYR A 100 3.55 -6.52 -0.43
CA TYR A 100 4.93 -6.40 -0.84
C TYR A 100 4.98 -5.93 -2.29
N VAL A 101 6.10 -5.35 -2.69
CA VAL A 101 6.35 -4.96 -4.08
C VAL A 101 7.71 -5.45 -4.57
N GLU A 102 7.76 -5.74 -5.85
CA GLU A 102 8.94 -6.12 -6.62
C GLU A 102 8.99 -5.27 -7.89
N ASP A 103 10.20 -4.90 -8.32
CA ASP A 103 10.47 -4.10 -9.52
C ASP A 103 9.64 -2.82 -9.64
N GLU A 104 9.35 -2.18 -8.50
CA GLU A 104 8.55 -0.95 -8.45
C GLU A 104 9.28 0.24 -9.08
N GLN A 105 8.62 0.88 -10.03
CA GLN A 105 8.97 2.20 -10.54
C GLN A 105 8.01 3.22 -9.95
N VAL A 106 8.53 4.29 -9.36
CA VAL A 106 7.74 5.39 -8.78
C VAL A 106 8.09 6.68 -9.50
N ALA A 107 7.08 7.48 -9.82
CA ALA A 107 7.23 8.84 -10.32
C ALA A 107 6.38 9.80 -9.48
N VAL A 108 6.87 11.01 -9.31
CA VAL A 108 6.18 12.10 -8.61
C VAL A 108 6.00 13.27 -9.56
N ALA A 109 4.78 13.81 -9.61
CA ALA A 109 4.42 15.03 -10.29
C ALA A 109 3.88 16.04 -9.25
N ASP A 110 3.44 17.22 -9.71
CA ASP A 110 3.02 18.30 -8.81
C ASP A 110 1.77 17.96 -7.99
N ASN A 111 0.92 17.06 -8.48
CA ASN A 111 -0.36 16.74 -7.84
C ASN A 111 -0.69 15.24 -7.84
N PHE A 112 0.26 14.37 -8.21
CA PHE A 112 0.09 12.93 -8.05
C PHE A 112 1.42 12.20 -7.89
N ILE A 113 1.35 11.02 -7.28
CA ILE A 113 2.37 9.98 -7.38
C ILE A 113 1.81 8.85 -8.24
N ALA A 114 2.62 8.31 -9.13
CA ALA A 114 2.27 7.15 -9.93
C ALA A 114 3.30 6.04 -9.68
N SER A 115 2.84 4.79 -9.68
CA SER A 115 3.74 3.64 -9.63
C SER A 115 3.30 2.50 -10.53
N VAL A 116 4.29 1.73 -10.99
CA VAL A 116 4.08 0.44 -11.66
C VAL A 116 4.94 -0.59 -10.96
N SER A 117 4.36 -1.72 -10.56
CA SER A 117 5.10 -2.75 -9.81
C SER A 117 4.57 -4.16 -10.06
N THR A 118 5.36 -5.16 -9.66
CA THR A 118 4.79 -6.46 -9.30
C THR A 118 4.37 -6.41 -7.83
N MET A 119 3.07 -6.42 -7.57
CA MET A 119 2.51 -6.38 -6.22
C MET A 119 2.21 -7.79 -5.73
N TYR A 120 2.41 -8.02 -4.44
CA TYR A 120 1.98 -9.22 -3.74
C TYR A 120 1.10 -8.82 -2.57
N GLN A 121 -0.11 -9.37 -2.47
CA GLN A 121 -0.99 -9.14 -1.32
C GLN A 121 -1.35 -10.46 -0.65
N GLN A 122 -1.30 -10.46 0.68
CA GLN A 122 -1.86 -11.55 1.47
C GLN A 122 -3.38 -11.40 1.51
N THR A 123 -4.11 -12.40 1.01
CA THR A 123 -5.57 -12.36 0.88
C THR A 123 -6.18 -13.63 1.42
N TYR A 124 -7.29 -13.51 2.14
CA TYR A 124 -7.99 -14.66 2.71
C TYR A 124 -8.76 -15.42 1.62
N GLY A 125 -8.78 -16.76 1.67
CA GLY A 125 -9.41 -17.60 0.65
C GLY A 125 -10.88 -17.23 0.42
N LYS A 126 -11.63 -16.97 1.49
CA LYS A 126 -13.02 -16.52 1.42
C LYS A 126 -13.20 -15.22 0.64
N THR A 127 -12.26 -14.28 0.76
CA THR A 127 -12.27 -13.02 0.00
C THR A 127 -11.99 -13.29 -1.47
N LEU A 128 -11.06 -14.18 -1.80
CA LEU A 128 -10.79 -14.58 -3.19
C LEU A 128 -12.00 -15.24 -3.85
N ILE A 129 -12.69 -16.15 -3.15
CA ILE A 129 -13.90 -16.81 -3.65
C ILE A 129 -15.00 -15.77 -3.90
N ALA A 130 -15.18 -14.80 -3.00
CA ALA A 130 -16.15 -13.71 -3.18
C ALA A 130 -15.85 -12.85 -4.43
N ASN A 131 -14.57 -12.70 -4.78
CA ASN A 131 -14.11 -12.01 -5.98
C ASN A 131 -14.07 -12.92 -7.23
N GLY A 132 -14.66 -14.13 -7.16
CA GLY A 132 -14.72 -15.08 -8.29
C GLY A 132 -13.41 -15.83 -8.56
N ILE A 133 -12.40 -15.72 -7.69
CA ILE A 133 -11.13 -16.44 -7.81
C ILE A 133 -11.23 -17.79 -7.10
N GLN A 134 -10.94 -18.86 -7.84
CA GLN A 134 -10.97 -20.22 -7.30
C GLN A 134 -9.73 -20.51 -6.44
N VAL A 135 -9.94 -21.06 -5.26
CA VAL A 135 -8.90 -21.55 -4.34
C VAL A 135 -9.37 -22.83 -3.66
N ASP A 136 -8.46 -23.62 -3.10
CA ASP A 136 -8.74 -24.95 -2.53
C ASP A 136 -9.29 -24.93 -1.09
N ASP A 137 -9.14 -23.81 -0.40
CA ASP A 137 -9.48 -23.66 1.02
C ASP A 137 -9.86 -22.21 1.34
N GLU A 138 -11.12 -21.97 1.70
CA GLU A 138 -11.62 -20.64 2.04
C GLU A 138 -11.04 -20.08 3.35
N ASN A 139 -10.49 -20.94 4.20
CA ASN A 139 -9.97 -20.58 5.52
C ASN A 139 -8.45 -20.41 5.59
N ALA A 140 -7.77 -20.58 4.45
CA ALA A 140 -6.35 -20.32 4.32
C ALA A 140 -6.07 -18.90 3.80
N TYR A 141 -4.85 -18.43 4.05
CA TYR A 141 -4.30 -17.25 3.38
C TYR A 141 -3.56 -17.65 2.10
N TYR A 142 -3.63 -16.76 1.12
CA TYR A 142 -2.93 -16.88 -0.15
C TYR A 142 -2.14 -15.61 -0.40
N LEU A 143 -1.05 -15.75 -1.14
CA LEU A 143 -0.32 -14.64 -1.71
C LEU A 143 -0.77 -14.45 -3.15
N VAL A 144 -1.45 -13.34 -3.40
CA VAL A 144 -1.89 -12.91 -4.73
C VAL A 144 -0.79 -12.07 -5.35
N LYS A 145 -0.13 -12.58 -6.38
CA LYS A 145 0.85 -11.82 -7.17
C LYS A 145 0.15 -11.20 -8.36
N VAL A 146 0.24 -9.87 -8.49
CA VAL A 146 -0.27 -9.07 -9.60
C VAL A 146 0.90 -8.41 -10.33
N PRO A 147 1.38 -8.98 -11.45
CA PRO A 147 2.40 -8.35 -12.26
C PRO A 147 1.88 -7.10 -12.98
N GLY A 148 2.68 -6.02 -12.95
CA GLY A 148 2.36 -4.79 -13.67
C GLY A 148 1.18 -4.00 -13.09
N MET A 149 0.93 -4.12 -11.78
CA MET A 149 0.01 -3.26 -11.04
C MET A 149 0.31 -1.80 -11.31
N GLN A 150 -0.71 -0.99 -11.58
CA GLN A 150 -0.60 0.45 -11.76
C GLN A 150 -1.35 1.17 -10.65
N MET A 151 -0.73 2.17 -10.04
CA MET A 151 -1.35 2.98 -8.99
C MET A 151 -1.17 4.46 -9.26
N PHE A 152 -2.23 5.24 -9.07
CA PHE A 152 -2.21 6.71 -9.10
C PHE A 152 -2.75 7.27 -7.79
N TRP A 153 -2.02 8.21 -7.23
CA TRP A 153 -2.25 8.78 -5.90
C TRP A 153 -2.36 10.29 -6.04
N PRO A 154 -3.57 10.84 -6.28
CA PRO A 154 -3.77 12.28 -6.40
C PRO A 154 -3.66 13.00 -5.06
N TYR A 155 -3.08 14.20 -5.08
CA TYR A 155 -2.89 15.06 -3.91
C TYR A 155 -3.43 16.48 -4.16
N ASP A 156 -3.87 17.14 -3.10
CA ASP A 156 -4.31 18.53 -3.14
C ASP A 156 -3.14 19.55 -3.04
N ASP A 157 -3.47 20.84 -3.02
CA ASP A 157 -2.49 21.93 -2.92
C ASP A 157 -1.64 21.89 -1.64
N GLN A 158 -2.11 21.22 -0.59
CA GLN A 158 -1.39 21.02 0.68
C GLN A 158 -0.71 19.66 0.75
N CYS A 159 -0.65 18.92 -0.37
CA CYS A 159 -0.09 17.57 -0.45
C CYS A 159 -0.80 16.55 0.45
N ARG A 160 -2.10 16.72 0.67
CA ARG A 160 -2.95 15.71 1.31
C ARG A 160 -3.53 14.79 0.25
N LEU A 161 -3.59 13.49 0.54
CA LEU A 161 -4.10 12.47 -0.37
C LEU A 161 -5.59 12.67 -0.62
N VAL A 162 -5.99 12.78 -1.88
CA VAL A 162 -7.39 12.99 -2.31
C VAL A 162 -8.04 11.66 -2.70
N GLY A 163 -7.26 10.65 -3.03
CA GLY A 163 -7.78 9.38 -3.53
C GLY A 163 -6.69 8.39 -3.89
N GLU A 164 -7.12 7.24 -4.38
CA GLU A 164 -6.25 6.19 -4.92
C GLU A 164 -6.94 5.52 -6.10
N ASP A 165 -6.25 5.42 -7.23
CA ASP A 165 -6.69 4.61 -8.35
C ASP A 165 -5.75 3.41 -8.48
N VAL A 166 -6.27 2.20 -8.35
CA VAL A 166 -5.50 0.95 -8.36
C VAL A 166 -6.02 0.06 -9.46
N TRP A 167 -5.15 -0.32 -10.39
CA TRP A 167 -5.52 -1.09 -11.57
C TRP A 167 -4.55 -2.26 -11.82
N GLU A 168 -5.12 -3.46 -11.93
CA GLU A 168 -4.51 -4.63 -12.56
C GLU A 168 -4.78 -4.67 -14.09
N PRO A 169 -3.81 -4.29 -14.94
CA PRO A 169 -4.02 -4.26 -16.39
C PRO A 169 -4.07 -5.64 -17.05
N ASN A 170 -3.50 -6.67 -16.41
CA ASN A 170 -3.46 -8.03 -16.95
C ASN A 170 -3.85 -9.09 -15.92
N PRO A 171 -5.17 -9.26 -15.65
CA PRO A 171 -5.66 -10.27 -14.69
C PRO A 171 -5.26 -11.71 -15.03
N ALA A 172 -4.97 -12.01 -16.30
CA ALA A 172 -4.56 -13.34 -16.73
C ALA A 172 -3.13 -13.71 -16.32
N ALA A 173 -2.29 -12.73 -15.97
CA ALA A 173 -0.93 -12.95 -15.46
C ALA A 173 -0.88 -13.14 -13.94
N ARG A 174 -2.01 -12.94 -13.24
CA ARG A 174 -2.10 -13.10 -11.79
C ARG A 174 -1.82 -14.53 -11.38
N THR A 175 -1.10 -14.69 -10.27
CA THR A 175 -0.94 -16.00 -9.63
C THR A 175 -1.40 -15.94 -8.18
N VAL A 176 -1.91 -17.06 -7.68
CA VAL A 176 -2.43 -17.20 -6.33
C VAL A 176 -1.75 -18.41 -5.71
N THR A 177 -0.97 -18.19 -4.65
CA THR A 177 -0.20 -19.25 -4.00
C THR A 177 -0.64 -19.39 -2.56
N LYS A 178 -1.05 -20.59 -2.13
CA LYS A 178 -1.43 -20.84 -0.73
C LYS A 178 -0.22 -20.64 0.17
N LEU A 179 -0.38 -19.86 1.23
CA LEU A 179 0.68 -19.62 2.22
C LEU A 179 0.69 -20.75 3.25
N ALA A 180 1.88 -21.16 3.70
CA ALA A 180 1.98 -21.93 4.93
C ALA A 180 1.56 -21.05 6.11
N ALA A 181 0.95 -21.62 7.14
CA ALA A 181 0.50 -20.86 8.32
C ALA A 181 1.64 -20.04 8.98
N SER A 182 2.88 -20.54 8.91
CA SER A 182 4.08 -19.85 9.41
C SER A 182 4.58 -18.70 8.54
N ASP A 183 4.11 -18.60 7.29
CA ASP A 183 4.43 -17.49 6.37
C ASP A 183 3.38 -16.38 6.43
N VAL A 184 2.25 -16.60 7.10
CA VAL A 184 1.19 -15.60 7.28
C VAL A 184 1.67 -14.56 8.28
N LEU A 185 1.66 -13.30 7.87
CA LEU A 185 2.01 -12.17 8.73
C LEU A 185 0.73 -11.49 9.24
N THR A 186 0.67 -11.21 10.53
CA THR A 186 -0.42 -10.41 11.09
C THR A 186 -0.13 -8.91 11.00
N SER A 187 -1.19 -8.09 10.98
CA SER A 187 -1.07 -6.63 11.05
C SER A 187 -0.31 -6.18 12.29
N GLU A 188 -0.49 -6.85 13.43
CA GLU A 188 0.21 -6.56 14.68
C GLU A 188 1.72 -6.83 14.58
N GLU A 189 2.12 -8.00 14.07
CA GLU A 189 3.53 -8.34 13.87
C GLU A 189 4.19 -7.39 12.87
N SER A 190 3.49 -7.08 11.78
CA SER A 190 3.92 -6.08 10.81
C SER A 190 4.13 -4.71 11.45
N GLY A 191 3.19 -4.27 12.29
CA GLY A 191 3.29 -3.02 13.04
C GLY A 191 4.53 -2.95 13.94
N LYS A 192 4.87 -4.06 14.62
CA LYS A 192 6.12 -4.16 15.41
C LYS A 192 7.37 -4.04 14.53
N ARG A 193 7.38 -4.69 13.36
CA ARG A 193 8.51 -4.64 12.41
C ARG A 193 8.70 -3.26 11.78
N LEU A 194 7.61 -2.55 11.50
CA LEU A 194 7.61 -1.27 10.80
C LEU A 194 7.69 -0.06 11.73
N ALA A 195 7.47 -0.21 13.04
CA ALA A 195 7.53 0.88 14.01
C ALA A 195 8.80 1.77 13.91
N PRO A 196 10.02 1.23 13.68
CA PRO A 196 11.21 2.06 13.52
C PRO A 196 11.21 2.93 12.25
N PHE A 197 10.44 2.57 11.23
CA PHE A 197 10.41 3.20 9.91
C PHE A 197 9.28 4.24 9.77
N ILE A 198 8.22 4.13 10.57
CA ILE A 198 7.09 5.07 10.55
C ILE A 198 7.47 6.33 11.32
N LYS A 199 7.95 7.36 10.61
CA LYS A 199 8.28 8.68 11.17
C LYS A 199 7.09 9.64 11.06
N PRO A 200 6.91 10.57 12.00
CA PRO A 200 5.94 11.66 11.85
C PRO A 200 6.18 12.42 10.55
N LEU A 201 5.09 12.86 9.91
CA LEU A 201 5.20 13.78 8.77
C LEU A 201 5.59 15.17 9.28
N GLY A 202 6.46 15.87 8.55
CA GLY A 202 6.80 17.26 8.85
C GLY A 202 5.64 18.21 8.56
N SER A 203 5.83 19.50 8.87
CA SER A 203 4.86 20.54 8.49
C SER A 203 5.02 20.91 7.02
N PHE A 204 3.91 20.91 6.27
CA PHE A 204 3.86 21.37 4.88
C PHE A 204 4.43 22.79 4.72
N ASP A 205 3.97 23.74 5.55
CA ASP A 205 4.44 25.14 5.50
C ASP A 205 5.94 25.25 5.73
N GLN A 206 6.51 24.45 6.65
CA GLN A 206 7.94 24.44 6.89
C GLN A 206 8.69 23.87 5.69
N ALA A 207 8.20 22.79 5.08
CA ALA A 207 8.79 22.20 3.89
C ALA A 207 8.81 23.17 2.71
N MET A 208 7.73 23.96 2.51
CA MET A 208 7.66 24.92 1.41
C MET A 208 8.55 26.14 1.64
N ARG A 209 8.74 26.58 2.89
CA ARG A 209 9.61 27.72 3.22
C ARG A 209 11.10 27.42 3.06
N LEU A 210 11.54 26.18 3.29
CA LEU A 210 12.95 25.79 3.17
C LEU A 210 13.48 25.79 1.72
N ALA A 211 12.60 26.00 0.75
CA ALA A 211 12.91 25.98 -0.68
C ALA A 211 12.63 27.30 -1.40
N ALA A 212 12.18 28.33 -0.67
CA ALA A 212 12.06 29.70 -1.13
C ALA A 212 13.35 30.49 -0.81
#